data_AF-A0A645JGY5-F1
#
_entry.id   AF-A0A645JGY5-F1
#
_cell.length_a   1.000
_cell.length_b   1.000
_cell.length_c   1.000
_cell.angle_alpha   90.00
_cell.angle_beta   90.00
_cell.angle_gamma   90.00
#
_symmetry.space_group_name_H-M   'P 1'
#
loop_
_entity.id
_entity.type
_entity.pdbx_description
1 polymer ?
#
loop_
_entity_poly.entity_id
_entity_poly.type
_entity_poly.pdbx_seq_one_letter_code
_entity_poly.pdbx_strand_id
1 'polypeptide(L)' 'MNFAEKIRCRVKMQVCLKDDMAPPDCAFAAYNRLTCPKEVKINPLGEHHDVDTEQWVFDLREFRDGGRK' A
#
# COMPACT_ATOMS: atom_id res chain seq x y z
N MET A 1 3.30 -17.20 -8.32
CA MET A 1 4.67 -16.67 -8.56
C MET A 1 4.93 -15.59 -7.49
N ASN A 2 6.10 -15.61 -6.82
CA ASN A 2 6.36 -14.68 -5.71
C ASN A 2 7.31 -13.56 -6.13
N PHE A 3 6.87 -12.30 -5.99
CA PHE A 3 7.63 -11.12 -6.42
C PHE A 3 8.00 -10.16 -5.30
N ALA A 4 7.31 -10.18 -4.15
CA ALA A 4 7.47 -9.19 -3.08
C ALA A 4 8.95 -8.97 -2.68
N GLU A 5 9.70 -10.05 -2.49
CA GLU A 5 11.13 -9.97 -2.10
C GLU A 5 12.05 -9.42 -3.19
N LYS A 6 11.59 -9.44 -4.46
CA LYS A 6 12.33 -8.92 -5.61
C LYS A 6 12.12 -7.43 -5.82
N ILE A 7 11.13 -6.81 -5.17
CA ILE A 7 10.86 -5.38 -5.28
C ILE A 7 11.94 -4.60 -4.52
N ARG A 8 12.57 -3.64 -5.21
CA ARG A 8 13.66 -2.81 -4.67
C ARG A 8 13.33 -1.31 -4.59
N CYS A 9 12.32 -0.85 -5.32
CA CYS A 9 11.87 0.54 -5.26
C CYS A 9 11.14 0.83 -3.94
N ARG A 10 10.98 2.11 -3.61
CA ARG A 10 10.15 2.53 -2.47
C ARG A 10 8.68 2.16 -2.75
N VAL A 11 8.01 1.56 -1.78
CA VAL A 11 6.61 1.12 -1.91
C VAL A 11 5.72 1.92 -0.97
N LYS A 12 4.61 2.45 -1.49
CA LYS A 12 3.50 2.95 -0.68
C LYS A 12 2.27 2.14 -1.01
N MET A 13 1.66 1.54 0.01
CA MET A 13 0.53 0.63 -0.12
C MET A 13 -0.66 1.17 0.67
N GLN A 14 -1.87 0.88 0.21
CA GLN A 14 -3.10 1.14 0.95
C GLN A 14 -3.87 -0.17 1.12
N VAL A 15 -4.48 -0.35 2.29
CA VAL A 15 -5.26 -1.55 2.62
C VAL A 15 -6.56 -1.15 3.30
N CYS A 16 -7.68 -1.66 2.78
CA CYS A 16 -9.00 -1.57 3.36
C CYS A 16 -9.27 -2.82 4.20
N LEU A 17 -9.58 -2.68 5.49
CA LEU A 17 -9.70 -3.85 6.38
C LEU A 17 -11.00 -4.65 6.20
N LYS A 18 -12.00 -4.10 5.49
CA LYS A 18 -13.22 -4.81 5.11
C LYS A 18 -13.22 -5.21 3.62
N ASP A 19 -12.07 -5.14 2.94
CA ASP A 19 -11.95 -5.60 1.56
C ASP A 19 -12.13 -7.13 1.49
N ASP A 20 -13.18 -7.57 0.80
CA ASP A 20 -13.50 -8.99 0.57
C ASP A 20 -12.97 -9.50 -0.79
N MET A 21 -12.61 -8.59 -1.71
CA MET A 21 -12.10 -8.89 -3.05
C MET A 21 -10.59 -9.11 -3.05
N ALA A 22 -9.86 -8.26 -2.31
CA ALA A 22 -8.43 -8.38 -2.04
C ALA A 22 -8.19 -8.39 -0.52
N PRO A 23 -8.43 -9.54 0.15
CA PRO A 23 -8.42 -9.63 1.60
C PRO A 23 -7.15 -9.07 2.28
N PRO A 24 -7.28 -8.43 3.46
CA PRO A 24 -6.16 -7.82 4.15
C PRO A 24 -5.02 -8.79 4.47
N ASP A 25 -5.32 -10.05 4.77
CA ASP A 25 -4.30 -11.08 5.03
C ASP A 25 -3.43 -11.34 3.79
N CYS A 26 -4.02 -11.40 2.60
CA CYS A 26 -3.32 -11.51 1.32
C CYS A 26 -2.44 -10.27 1.09
N ALA A 27 -3.00 -9.09 1.33
CA ALA A 27 -2.32 -7.81 1.17
C ALA A 27 -1.11 -7.71 2.12
N PHE A 28 -1.28 -8.03 3.40
CA PHE A 28 -0.22 -8.02 4.41
C PHE A 28 0.79 -9.15 4.22
N ALA A 29 0.40 -10.32 3.68
CA ALA A 29 1.34 -11.37 3.33
C ALA A 29 2.37 -10.89 2.28
N ALA A 30 1.93 -10.12 1.28
CA ALA A 30 2.84 -9.48 0.32
C ALA A 30 3.66 -8.36 0.98
N TYR A 31 3.00 -7.45 1.71
CA TYR A 31 3.65 -6.32 2.36
C TYR A 31 4.75 -6.74 3.34
N ASN A 32 4.51 -7.77 4.15
CA ASN A 32 5.45 -8.26 5.15
C ASN A 32 6.72 -8.83 4.53
N ARG A 33 6.64 -9.38 3.32
CA ARG A 33 7.79 -9.93 2.57
C ARG A 33 8.60 -8.88 1.82
N LEU A 34 8.11 -7.64 1.69
CA LEU A 34 8.89 -6.55 1.09
C LEU A 34 10.13 -6.24 1.96
N THR A 35 11.29 -6.14 1.32
CA THR A 35 12.58 -5.81 1.98
C THR A 35 13.06 -4.38 1.68
N CYS A 36 12.34 -3.65 0.84
CA CYS A 36 12.60 -2.27 0.48
C CYS A 36 11.96 -1.27 1.47
N PRO A 37 12.32 0.02 1.42
CA PRO A 37 11.60 1.05 2.15
C PRO A 37 10.12 1.03 1.77
N LYS A 38 9.24 0.94 2.76
CA LYS A 38 7.81 0.72 2.55
C LYS A 38 6.96 1.46 3.59
N GLU A 39 5.81 1.95 3.15
CA GLU A 39 4.80 2.62 3.96
C GLU A 39 3.44 2.01 3.66
N VAL A 40 2.57 1.89 4.66
CA VAL A 40 1.19 1.40 4.49
C VAL A 40 0.20 2.37 5.14
N LYS A 41 -0.87 2.70 4.41
CA LYS A 41 -2.05 3.39 4.92
C LYS A 41 -3.17 2.39 5.12
N ILE A 42 -3.73 2.34 6.32
CA ILE A 42 -4.78 1.38 6.68
C ILE A 42 -6.09 2.13 6.81
N ASN A 43 -7.13 1.66 6.12
CA ASN A 43 -8.50 2.15 6.20
C ASN A 43 -9.32 1.12 7.01
N PRO A 44 -9.56 1.33 8.32
CA PRO A 44 -10.10 0.28 9.19
C PRO A 44 -11.53 -0.14 8.87
N LEU A 45 -12.32 0.76 8.29
CA LEU A 45 -13.72 0.53 7.98
C LEU A 45 -14.00 0.46 6.48
N GLY A 46 -12.99 0.69 5.63
CA GLY A 46 -13.17 0.74 4.19
C GLY A 46 -13.29 -0.65 3.57
N GLU A 47 -14.12 -0.75 2.55
CA GLU A 47 -14.26 -1.87 1.62
C GLU A 47 -13.39 -1.65 0.36
N HIS A 48 -13.44 -2.58 -0.60
CA HIS A 48 -12.57 -2.59 -1.79
C HIS A 48 -12.58 -1.28 -2.60
N HIS A 49 -13.74 -0.60 -2.65
CA HIS A 49 -13.96 0.61 -3.44
C HIS A 49 -13.94 1.91 -2.63
N ASP A 50 -13.80 1.85 -1.31
CA ASP A 50 -13.91 3.00 -0.40
C ASP A 50 -12.63 3.84 -0.31
N VAL A 51 -11.78 3.77 -1.32
CA VAL A 51 -10.54 4.54 -1.37
C VAL A 51 -10.85 5.96 -1.83
N ASP A 52 -10.60 6.93 -0.95
CA ASP A 52 -10.54 8.34 -1.31
C ASP A 52 -9.38 8.56 -2.29
N THR A 53 -9.75 8.64 -3.57
CA THR A 53 -8.79 8.73 -4.67
C THR A 53 -8.06 10.06 -4.70
N GLU A 54 -8.72 11.16 -4.31
CA GLU A 54 -8.08 12.47 -4.30
C GLU A 54 -7.00 12.52 -3.22
N GLN A 55 -7.36 12.13 -2.00
CA GLN A 55 -6.40 12.06 -0.90
C GLN A 55 -5.25 11.10 -1.22
N TRP A 56 -5.53 9.95 -1.85
CA TRP A 56 -4.50 8.99 -2.23
C TRP A 56 -3.52 9.57 -3.26
N VAL A 57 -4.00 10.33 -4.24
CA VAL A 57 -3.13 11.00 -5.22
C VAL A 57 -2.21 12.03 -4.54
N PHE A 58 -2.72 12.81 -3.58
CA PHE A 58 -1.88 13.70 -2.78
C PHE A 58 -0.82 12.93 -1.99
N ASP A 59 -1.22 11.87 -1.30
CA ASP A 59 -0.32 11.02 -0.52
C ASP A 59 0.82 10.42 -1.37
N LEU A 60 0.54 10.07 -2.63
CA LEU A 60 1.53 9.55 -3.58
C LEU A 60 2.50 10.63 -4.08
N ARG A 61 2.03 11.87 -4.29
CA ARG A 61 2.89 13.00 -4.68
C ARG A 61 3.89 13.32 -3.57
N GLU A 62 3.41 13.43 -2.34
CA GLU A 62 4.25 13.63 -1.15
C GLU A 62 5.27 12.49 -0.99
N PHE A 63 4.85 11.25 -1.17
CA PHE A 63 5.74 10.09 -1.09
C PHE A 63 6.86 10.14 -2.14
N ARG A 64 6.52 10.51 -3.39
CA ARG A 64 7.49 10.67 -4.48
C ARG A 64 8.49 11.78 -4.15
N ASP A 65 8.01 12.93 -3.72
CA ASP A 65 8.81 14.15 -3.59
C ASP A 65 9.65 14.15 -2.29
N GLY A 66 9.16 13.50 -1.23
CA GLY A 66 9.89 13.35 0.05
C GLY A 66 11.16 12.49 0.00
N GLY A 67 11.47 11.86 -1.14
CA GLY A 67 12.72 11.12 -1.38
C GLY A 67 13.82 11.91 -2.11
N ARG A 68 13.56 13.15 -2.54
CA ARG A 68 14.55 14.06 -3.11
C ARG A 68 15.08 14.98 -2.01
N LYS A 69 16.07 14.50 -1.27
CA LYS A 69 17.02 15.36 -0.53
C LYS A 69 18.41 15.14 -1.08
#